data_AF-A0A968NEA2-F1
#
_entry.id   AF-A0A968NEA2-F1
#
_cell.length_a   1.000
_cell.length_b   1.000
_cell.length_c   1.000
_cell.angle_alpha   90.00
_cell.angle_beta   90.00
_cell.angle_gamma   90.00
#
_symmetry.space_group_name_H-M   'P 1'
#
loop_
_entity.id
_entity.type
_entity.pdbx_description
1 polymer ?
#
loop_
_entity_poly.entity_id
_entity_poly.type
_entity_poly.pdbx_seq_one_letter_code
_entity_poly.pdbx_strand_id
1 'polypeptide(L)' 'MQHDKRISDLPSIAIADATNAMQFAIADASAGTNYRMSIETLIAMAHTLPTYADNAAAVSGGLAVGTLYKTATGDVRIVV' A
#
# COMPACT_ATOMS: atom_id res chain seq x y z
N MET A 1 -25.57 -4.57 32.05
CA MET A 1 -25.80 -3.30 31.31
C MET A 1 -24.50 -2.94 30.61
N GLN A 2 -24.57 -2.79 29.28
CA GLN A 2 -23.55 -2.31 28.33
C GLN A 2 -22.23 -3.09 28.23
N HIS A 3 -22.15 -4.00 27.24
CA HIS A 3 -20.93 -4.73 26.86
C HIS A 3 -20.33 -4.28 25.52
N ASP A 4 -20.89 -3.27 24.85
CA ASP A 4 -20.44 -2.87 23.51
C ASP A 4 -19.61 -1.59 23.60
N LYS A 5 -18.30 -1.72 23.36
CA LYS A 5 -17.42 -0.56 23.19
C LYS A 5 -17.67 0.04 21.81
N ARG A 6 -17.95 1.35 21.75
CA ARG A 6 -18.05 2.08 20.49
C ARG A 6 -16.65 2.41 20.00
N ILE A 7 -16.49 2.58 18.69
CA ILE A 7 -15.20 2.97 18.10
C ILE A 7 -14.65 4.28 18.70
N SER A 8 -15.54 5.17 19.18
CA SER A 8 -15.21 6.40 19.89
C SER A 8 -14.55 6.20 21.26
N ASP A 9 -14.70 5.02 21.84
CA ASP A 9 -14.24 4.70 23.20
C ASP A 9 -12.85 4.04 23.17
N LEU A 10 -12.29 3.79 21.98
CA LEU A 10 -10.93 3.32 21.81
C LEU A 10 -9.96 4.50 21.97
N PRO A 11 -8.76 4.29 22.58
CA PRO A 11 -7.74 5.32 22.59
C PRO A 11 -7.45 5.75 21.14
N SER A 12 -7.39 7.05 20.88
CA SER A 12 -7.04 7.55 19.56
C SER A 12 -5.68 6.97 19.17
N ILE A 13 -5.62 6.24 18.06
CA ILE A 13 -4.36 5.86 17.44
C ILE A 13 -3.82 7.14 16.78
N ALA A 14 -3.26 8.03 17.59
CA ALA A 14 -2.53 9.18 17.10
C ALA A 14 -1.19 8.67 16.57
N ILE A 15 -1.08 8.46 15.25
CA ILE A 15 0.24 8.38 14.61
C ILE A 15 0.76 9.83 14.54
N ALA A 16 1.16 10.37 15.69
CA ALA A 16 1.74 11.69 15.78
C ALA A 16 3.14 11.65 15.13
N ASP A 17 3.22 12.04 13.86
CA ASP A 17 4.45 12.62 13.33
C ASP A 17 4.15 14.11 13.09
N ALA A 18 4.92 14.95 13.77
CA ALA A 18 4.88 16.40 13.68
C ALA A 18 5.22 16.94 12.27
N THR A 19 5.47 16.05 11.30
CA THR A 19 5.81 16.37 9.90
C THR A 19 4.63 16.22 8.91
N ASN A 20 3.40 16.06 9.39
CA ASN A 20 2.19 16.26 8.57
C ASN A 20 1.89 15.20 7.48
N ALA A 21 2.34 13.95 7.63
CA ALA A 21 1.87 12.85 6.77
C ALA A 21 1.30 11.71 7.61
N MET A 22 0.03 11.33 7.35
CA MET A 22 -0.50 10.04 7.78
C MET A 22 0.45 8.95 7.26
N GLN A 23 1.05 8.19 8.18
CA GLN A 23 2.01 7.15 7.84
C GLN A 23 1.35 5.79 7.88
N PHE A 24 1.57 5.00 6.84
CA PHE A 24 1.39 3.56 6.91
C PHE A 24 2.66 2.94 7.48
N ALA A 25 2.50 2.19 8.57
CA ALA A 25 3.55 1.34 9.11
C ALA A 25 3.20 -0.11 8.73
N ILE A 26 4.07 -0.74 7.95
CA ILE A 26 3.98 -2.16 7.63
C ILE A 26 5.02 -2.87 8.48
N ALA A 27 4.56 -3.71 9.42
CA ALA A 27 5.43 -4.61 10.14
C ALA A 27 5.72 -5.82 9.24
N ASP A 28 6.95 -5.94 8.77
CA ASP A 28 7.40 -7.14 8.07
C ASP A 28 8.00 -8.10 9.10
N ALA A 29 7.19 -9.07 9.52
CA ALA A 29 7.58 -10.09 10.49
C ALA A 29 8.73 -10.98 9.98
N SER A 30 8.90 -11.12 8.67
CA SER A 30 10.00 -11.90 8.08
C SER A 30 11.33 -11.17 8.11
N ALA A 31 11.29 -9.83 8.01
CA ALA A 31 12.47 -8.96 8.08
C ALA A 31 12.72 -8.37 9.49
N GLY A 32 11.84 -8.62 10.46
CA GLY A 32 11.91 -8.02 11.80
C GLY A 32 11.91 -6.49 11.80
N THR A 33 11.41 -5.87 10.72
CA THR A 33 11.57 -4.44 10.44
C THR A 33 10.22 -3.78 10.20
N ASN A 34 10.05 -2.55 10.67
CA ASN A 34 8.87 -1.73 10.38
C ASN A 34 9.19 -0.77 9.23
N TYR A 35 8.57 -0.98 8.08
CA TYR A 35 8.63 -0.02 6.98
C TYR A 35 7.64 1.09 7.26
N ARG A 36 8.12 2.33 7.35
CA ARG A 36 7.30 3.53 7.51
C ARG A 36 7.32 4.31 6.20
N MET A 37 6.15 4.53 5.62
CA MET A 37 6.00 5.31 4.40
C MET A 37 4.85 6.30 4.57
N SER A 38 5.01 7.52 4.04
CA SER A 38 3.89 8.45 3.92
C SER A 38 2.92 7.97 2.84
N ILE A 39 1.64 8.30 2.98
CA ILE A 39 0.66 8.03 1.91
C ILE A 39 1.06 8.68 0.59
N GLU A 40 1.65 9.88 0.65
CA GLU A 40 2.13 10.59 -0.54
C GLU A 40 3.20 9.81 -1.30
N THR A 41 4.17 9.23 -0.58
CA THR A 41 5.21 8.41 -1.21
C THR A 41 4.63 7.14 -1.82
N LEU A 42 3.66 6.48 -1.16
CA LEU A 42 3.00 5.29 -1.70
C LEU A 42 2.24 5.60 -3.00
N ILE A 43 1.49 6.70 -3.02
CA ILE A 43 0.76 7.16 -4.21
C ILE A 43 1.75 7.51 -5.33
N ALA A 44 2.84 8.22 -5.02
CA ALA A 44 3.88 8.55 -5.99
C ALA A 44 4.49 7.28 -6.61
N MET A 45 4.75 6.24 -5.82
CA MET A 45 5.24 4.95 -6.33
C MET A 45 4.21 4.25 -7.24
N ALA A 46 2.92 4.28 -6.88
CA ALA A 46 1.88 3.73 -7.75
C ALA A 46 1.81 4.45 -9.11
N HIS A 47 2.08 5.76 -9.14
CA HIS A 47 2.12 6.53 -10.38
C HIS A 47 3.31 6.18 -11.28
N THR A 48 4.45 5.73 -10.74
CA THR A 48 5.62 5.35 -11.53
C THR A 48 5.55 3.93 -12.10
N LEU A 49 4.57 3.12 -11.66
CA LEU A 49 4.39 1.78 -12.22
C LEU A 49 4.03 1.83 -13.71
N PRO A 50 4.57 0.89 -14.52
CA PRO A 50 4.19 0.76 -15.92
C PRO A 50 2.73 0.31 -16.03
N THR A 51 2.07 0.75 -17.11
CA THR A 51 0.65 0.48 -17.34
C THR A 51 0.46 -0.66 -18.32
N TYR A 52 -0.26 -1.71 -17.95
CA TYR A 52 -0.66 -2.82 -18.82
C TYR A 52 -2.14 -3.17 -18.62
N ALA A 53 -2.78 -3.70 -19.66
CA ALA A 53 -4.20 -4.08 -19.60
C ALA A 53 -4.45 -5.27 -18.66
N ASP A 54 -3.56 -6.26 -18.68
CA ASP A 54 -3.66 -7.52 -17.94
C ASP A 54 -2.28 -8.18 -17.77
N ASN A 55 -2.27 -9.38 -17.17
CA ASN A 55 -1.06 -10.14 -16.92
C ASN A 55 -0.35 -10.56 -18.21
N ALA A 56 -1.10 -11.01 -19.21
CA ALA A 56 -0.53 -11.47 -20.48
C ALA A 56 0.17 -10.34 -21.23
N ALA A 57 -0.41 -9.13 -21.19
CA ALA A 57 0.19 -7.92 -21.72
C ALA A 57 1.46 -7.51 -20.96
N ALA A 58 1.47 -7.64 -19.62
CA ALA A 58 2.65 -7.33 -18.80
C ALA A 58 3.82 -8.31 -19.08
N VAL A 59 3.55 -9.61 -19.16
CA VAL A 59 4.54 -10.63 -19.53
C VAL A 59 5.08 -10.38 -20.94
N SER A 60 4.19 -10.14 -21.91
CA SER A 60 4.59 -9.84 -23.30
C SER A 60 5.36 -8.52 -23.41
N GLY A 61 5.08 -7.57 -22.50
CA GLY A 61 5.79 -6.31 -22.35
C GLY A 61 7.14 -6.41 -21.64
N GLY A 62 7.55 -7.61 -21.23
CA GLY A 62 8.87 -7.88 -20.66
C GLY A 62 8.96 -7.77 -19.14
N LEU A 63 7.85 -7.65 -18.42
CA LEU A 63 7.89 -7.69 -16.96
C LEU A 63 8.13 -9.12 -16.46
N ALA A 64 8.99 -9.26 -15.47
CA ALA A 64 9.23 -10.51 -14.78
C ALA A 64 8.06 -10.85 -13.83
N VAL A 65 7.82 -12.15 -13.62
CA VAL A 65 6.89 -12.66 -12.60
C VAL A 65 7.25 -12.08 -11.23
N GLY A 66 6.23 -11.65 -10.48
CA GLY A 66 6.39 -10.97 -9.20
C GLY A 66 6.53 -9.44 -9.30
N THR A 67 6.60 -8.87 -10.52
CA THR A 67 6.71 -7.42 -10.70
C THR A 67 5.35 -6.75 -10.65
N LEU A 68 5.26 -5.58 -10.00
CA LEU A 68 4.04 -4.78 -9.95
C LEU A 68 3.81 -4.00 -11.24
N TYR A 69 2.55 -3.87 -11.65
CA TYR A 69 2.10 -3.01 -12.72
C TYR A 69 0.73 -2.41 -12.39
N LYS A 70 0.29 -1.41 -13.15
CA LYS A 70 -1.06 -0.84 -13.00
C LYS A 70 -1.92 -1.01 -14.24
N THR A 71 -3.23 -1.07 -14.07
CA THR A 71 -4.20 -0.98 -15.17
C THR A 71 -4.50 0.48 -15.49
N ALA A 72 -5.06 0.75 -16.67
CA ALA A 72 -5.49 2.10 -17.05
C ALA A 72 -6.61 2.65 -16.13
N THR A 73 -7.35 1.77 -15.45
CA THR A 73 -8.38 2.11 -14.45
C THR A 73 -7.82 2.39 -13.06
N GLY A 74 -6.50 2.21 -12.85
CA GLY A 74 -5.82 2.51 -11.59
C GLY A 74 -5.63 1.32 -10.65
N ASP A 75 -6.00 0.10 -11.06
CA ASP A 75 -5.77 -1.09 -10.25
C ASP A 75 -4.28 -1.44 -10.22
N VAL A 76 -3.72 -1.73 -9.05
CA VAL A 76 -2.36 -2.27 -8.91
C VAL A 76 -2.43 -3.80 -8.92
N ARG A 77 -1.63 -4.43 -9.77
CA ARG A 77 -1.57 -5.88 -9.97
C ARG A 77 -0.13 -6.37 -9.94
N ILE A 78 0.05 -7.68 -9.76
CA ILE A 78 1.35 -8.35 -9.83
C ILE A 78 1.36 -9.29 -11.03
N VAL A 79 2.49 -9.36 -11.73
CA VAL A 79 2.69 -10.33 -12.80
C VAL A 79 2.77 -11.74 -12.20
N VAL A 80 1.97 -12.67 -12.72
CA VAL A 80 1.87 -14.07 -12.30
C VAL A 80 2.16 -15.04 -13.43
#